data_AF-A0A0F4J7Q2-F1
#
_entry.id   AF-A0A0F4J7Q2-F1
#
_cell.length_a   1.000
_cell.length_b   1.000
_cell.length_c   1.000
_cell.angle_alpha   90.00
_cell.angle_beta   90.00
_cell.angle_gamma   90.00
#
_symmetry.space_group_name_H-M   'P 1'
#
loop_
_entity.id
_entity.type
_entity.pdbx_description
1 polymer ?
#
loop_
_entity_poly.entity_id
_entity_poly.type
_entity_poly.pdbx_seq_one_letter_code
_entity_poly.pdbx_strand_id
1 'polypeptide(L)'
;MALKWQGWVVGLVGLAGLLVFAPLGLYVWASSPARPAAATVPPPEVRVTDCRIDPASRRVLAAVEARGGQGSYVATVEFRDRRPSAADARTSRSLVRLPGLTPDTPPARTEAIGPVWPPATAPWCGVAEVVREGAPQK
;
A
#
# COMPACT_ATOMS: atom_id res chain seq x y z
N MET A 1 48.65 -31.10 -35.23
CA MET A 1 47.69 -31.70 -34.26
C MET A 1 47.11 -30.69 -33.25
N ALA A 2 47.44 -29.40 -33.30
CA ALA A 2 46.94 -28.40 -32.33
C ALA A 2 45.48 -27.96 -32.55
N LEU A 3 45.02 -27.81 -33.81
CA LEU A 3 43.68 -27.28 -34.11
C LEU A 3 42.53 -28.18 -33.62
N LYS A 4 42.71 -29.50 -33.63
CA LYS A 4 41.67 -30.46 -33.23
C LYS A 4 41.42 -30.44 -31.72
N TRP A 5 42.48 -30.17 -30.95
CA TRP A 5 42.45 -30.06 -29.49
C TRP A 5 41.81 -28.73 -29.05
N GLN A 6 42.16 -27.64 -29.72
CA GLN A 6 41.57 -26.32 -29.47
C GLN A 6 40.06 -26.30 -29.75
N GLY A 7 39.61 -26.91 -30.85
CA GLY A 7 38.17 -27.02 -31.15
C GLY A 7 37.39 -27.80 -30.08
N TRP A 8 38.02 -28.83 -29.50
CA TRP A 8 37.40 -29.64 -28.46
C TRP A 8 37.28 -28.88 -27.13
N VAL A 9 38.32 -28.14 -26.74
CA VAL A 9 38.31 -27.29 -25.55
C VAL A 9 37.27 -26.18 -25.69
N VAL A 10 37.19 -25.51 -26.84
CA VAL A 10 36.18 -24.47 -27.09
C VAL A 10 34.76 -25.06 -27.04
N GLY A 11 34.55 -26.25 -27.59
CA GLY A 11 33.27 -26.96 -27.50
C GLY A 11 32.86 -27.27 -26.06
N LEU A 12 33.78 -27.76 -25.23
CA LEU A 12 33.52 -28.04 -23.82
C LEU A 12 33.24 -26.78 -23.01
N VAL A 13 33.99 -25.69 -23.24
CA VAL A 13 33.75 -24.42 -22.55
C VAL A 13 32.39 -23.84 -22.92
N GLY A 14 32.01 -23.90 -24.20
CA GLY A 14 30.68 -23.48 -24.66
C GLY A 14 29.55 -24.31 -24.04
N LEU A 15 29.72 -25.64 -24.00
CA LEU A 15 28.75 -26.55 -23.39
C LEU A 15 28.59 -26.32 -21.88
N ALA A 16 29.71 -26.14 -21.17
CA ALA A 16 29.71 -25.84 -19.74
C ALA A 16 29.05 -24.48 -19.45
N GLY A 17 29.33 -23.46 -20.27
CA GLY A 17 28.66 -22.17 -20.19
C GLY A 17 27.15 -22.30 -20.39
N LEU A 18 26.70 -23.01 -21.42
CA LEU A 18 25.28 -23.23 -21.68
C LEU A 18 24.59 -23.94 -20.49
N LEU A 19 25.22 -24.98 -19.93
CA LEU A 19 24.71 -25.72 -18.78
C LEU A 19 24.57 -24.88 -17.52
N VAL A 20 25.37 -23.83 -17.35
CA VAL A 20 25.30 -22.93 -16.19
C VAL A 20 24.34 -21.76 -16.46
N PHE A 21 24.49 -21.08 -17.58
CA PHE A 21 23.75 -19.85 -17.88
C PHE A 21 22.30 -20.10 -18.33
N ALA A 22 22.00 -21.24 -18.97
CA ALA A 22 20.62 -21.55 -19.36
C ALA A 22 19.69 -21.75 -18.14
N PRO A 23 20.00 -22.59 -17.13
CA PRO A 23 19.16 -22.73 -15.96
C PRO A 23 19.15 -21.47 -15.09
N LEU A 24 20.27 -20.72 -15.00
CA LEU A 24 20.28 -19.43 -14.30
C LEU A 24 19.41 -18.39 -15.01
N GLY A 25 19.46 -18.29 -16.34
CA GLY A 25 18.62 -17.40 -17.13
C GLY A 25 17.14 -17.74 -16.98
N LEU A 26 16.80 -19.03 -17.02
CA LEU A 26 15.45 -19.52 -16.75
C LEU A 26 15.01 -19.22 -15.32
N TYR A 27 15.89 -19.43 -14.33
CA TYR A 27 15.60 -19.16 -12.93
C TYR A 27 15.36 -17.66 -12.70
N VAL A 28 16.20 -16.78 -13.25
CA VAL A 28 16.04 -15.33 -13.13
C VAL A 28 14.76 -14.86 -13.84
N TRP A 29 14.45 -15.42 -15.00
CA TRP A 29 13.22 -15.11 -15.72
C TRP A 29 11.97 -15.58 -14.93
N ALA A 30 11.99 -16.80 -14.40
CA ALA A 30 10.91 -17.35 -13.58
C ALA A 30 10.77 -16.67 -12.21
N SER A 31 11.90 -16.22 -11.64
CA SER A 31 11.94 -15.51 -10.35
C SER A 31 11.66 -14.02 -10.51
N SER A 32 11.69 -13.49 -11.73
CA SER A 32 11.32 -12.10 -12.00
C SER A 32 9.81 -11.96 -11.81
N PRO A 33 9.35 -11.12 -10.87
CA PRO A 33 7.94 -10.81 -10.72
C PRO A 33 7.48 -9.85 -11.82
N ALA A 34 7.79 -10.13 -13.09
CA ALA A 34 7.24 -9.43 -14.23
C ALA A 34 5.93 -10.10 -14.65
N ARG A 35 5.01 -10.24 -13.71
CA ARG A 35 3.62 -10.54 -14.05
C ARG A 35 3.12 -9.30 -14.82
N PRO A 36 2.60 -9.41 -16.05
CA PRO A 36 2.01 -8.27 -16.73
C PRO A 36 0.98 -7.67 -15.79
N ALA A 37 1.13 -6.39 -15.47
CA ALA A 37 0.19 -5.68 -14.61
C ALA A 37 -1.17 -5.77 -15.30
N ALA A 38 -2.02 -6.70 -14.84
CA ALA A 38 -3.44 -6.68 -15.16
C ALA A 38 -3.90 -5.25 -14.92
N ALA A 39 -4.59 -4.65 -15.90
CA ALA A 39 -5.03 -3.25 -15.87
C ALA A 39 -5.50 -2.90 -14.45
N THR A 40 -4.60 -2.29 -13.67
CA THR A 40 -4.79 -2.25 -12.23
C THR A 40 -5.74 -1.10 -12.02
N VAL A 41 -6.97 -1.41 -11.63
CA VAL A 41 -7.93 -0.39 -11.19
C VAL A 41 -7.18 0.54 -10.25
N PRO A 42 -7.16 1.87 -10.52
CA PRO A 42 -6.40 2.81 -9.70
C PRO A 42 -6.81 2.67 -8.24
N PRO A 43 -5.88 2.90 -7.29
CA PRO A 43 -6.20 2.86 -5.87
C PRO A 43 -7.35 3.83 -5.56
N PRO A 44 -8.18 3.52 -4.55
CA PRO A 44 -9.29 4.38 -4.19
C PRO A 44 -8.79 5.74 -3.71
N GLU A 45 -9.51 6.79 -4.06
CA GLU A 45 -9.33 8.11 -3.47
C GLU A 45 -10.03 8.10 -2.11
N VAL A 46 -9.27 8.25 -1.03
CA VAL A 46 -9.79 8.28 0.34
C VAL A 46 -9.51 9.64 0.95
N ARG A 47 -10.54 10.28 1.49
CA ARG A 47 -10.43 11.59 2.15
C ARG A 47 -11.26 11.64 3.43
N VAL A 48 -10.85 12.51 4.34
CA VAL A 48 -11.67 12.88 5.49
C VAL A 48 -12.58 14.04 5.08
N THR A 49 -13.88 13.89 5.27
CA THR A 49 -14.89 14.90 4.93
C THR A 49 -15.37 15.70 6.12
N ASP A 50 -15.30 15.13 7.32
CA ASP A 50 -15.68 15.78 8.57
C ASP A 50 -14.80 15.29 9.72
N CYS A 51 -14.54 16.18 10.70
CA CYS A 51 -13.73 15.91 11.87
C CYS A 51 -14.37 16.63 13.07
N ARG A 52 -14.98 15.86 13.97
CA ARG A 52 -15.77 16.38 15.09
C ARG A 52 -15.51 15.61 16.38
N ILE A 53 -15.90 16.17 17.51
CA ILE A 53 -15.83 15.50 18.82
C ILE A 53 -17.23 14.98 19.16
N ASP A 54 -17.35 13.70 19.45
CA ASP A 54 -18.59 13.11 19.96
C ASP A 54 -18.87 13.60 21.39
N PRO A 55 -20.00 14.29 21.65
CA PRO A 55 -20.31 14.81 22.98
C PRO A 55 -20.54 13.70 24.02
N ALA A 56 -20.98 12.50 23.60
CA ALA A 56 -21.26 11.40 24.53
C ALA A 56 -19.96 10.77 25.07
N SER A 57 -19.01 10.45 24.19
CA SER A 57 -17.76 9.77 24.56
C SER A 57 -16.54 10.68 24.71
N ARG A 58 -16.66 11.96 24.30
CA ARG A 58 -15.54 12.92 24.15
C ARG A 58 -14.43 12.42 23.22
N ARG A 59 -14.73 11.49 22.31
CA ARG A 59 -13.79 10.98 21.31
C ARG A 59 -13.89 11.77 20.02
N VAL A 60 -12.77 11.89 19.30
CA VAL A 60 -12.81 12.46 17.95
C VAL A 60 -13.39 11.43 16.99
N LEU A 61 -14.29 11.87 16.12
CA LEU A 61 -14.84 11.12 15.00
C LEU A 61 -14.39 11.80 13.70
N ALA A 62 -13.83 11.02 12.78
CA ALA A 62 -13.55 11.46 11.43
C ALA A 62 -14.46 10.74 10.45
N ALA A 63 -15.25 11.47 9.68
CA ALA A 63 -16.00 10.88 8.57
C ALA A 63 -15.04 10.67 7.40
N VAL A 64 -14.89 9.41 6.98
CA VAL A 64 -14.02 9.00 5.88
C VAL A 64 -14.89 8.65 4.69
N GLU A 65 -14.56 9.22 3.54
CA GLU A 65 -15.21 8.94 2.27
C GLU A 65 -14.18 8.34 1.32
N ALA A 66 -14.50 7.17 0.76
CA ALA A 66 -13.68 6.48 -0.22
C ALA A 66 -14.41 6.37 -1.56
N ARG A 67 -13.72 6.68 -2.65
CA ARG A 67 -14.26 6.63 -4.01
C ARG A 67 -13.35 5.85 -4.93
N GLY A 68 -13.95 5.05 -5.81
CA GLY A 68 -13.21 4.25 -6.78
C GLY A 68 -12.48 3.08 -6.12
N GLY A 69 -11.48 2.55 -6.83
CA GLY A 69 -10.79 1.34 -6.41
C GLY A 69 -11.64 0.08 -6.57
N GLN A 70 -11.00 -1.07 -6.32
CA GLN A 70 -11.68 -2.35 -6.31
C GLN A 70 -11.11 -3.23 -5.19
N GLY A 71 -12.00 -3.75 -4.34
CA GLY A 71 -11.66 -4.66 -3.25
C GLY A 71 -11.70 -4.00 -1.86
N SER A 72 -11.04 -4.65 -0.91
CA SER A 72 -11.00 -4.21 0.49
C SER A 72 -9.72 -3.44 0.79
N TYR A 73 -9.86 -2.34 1.50
CA TYR A 73 -8.75 -1.47 1.90
C TYR A 73 -8.81 -1.17 3.39
N VAL A 74 -7.67 -0.83 3.96
CA VAL A 74 -7.55 -0.32 5.32
C VAL A 74 -6.94 1.08 5.21
N ALA A 75 -7.66 2.08 5.69
CA ALA A 75 -7.17 3.45 5.79
C ALA A 75 -6.68 3.73 7.21
N THR A 76 -5.49 4.30 7.31
CA THR A 76 -4.94 4.84 8.55
C THR A 76 -5.33 6.31 8.65
N VAL A 77 -6.23 6.62 9.58
CA VAL A 77 -6.63 7.98 9.89
C VAL A 77 -5.79 8.50 11.04
N GLU A 78 -5.16 9.65 10.84
CA GLU A 78 -4.37 10.34 11.85
C GLU A 78 -5.16 11.50 12.44
N PHE A 79 -5.13 11.58 13.76
CA PHE A 79 -5.71 12.63 14.58
C PHE A 79 -4.58 13.44 15.18
N ARG A 80 -4.65 14.77 15.05
CA ARG A 80 -3.65 15.71 15.58
C ARG A 80 -4.33 16.88 16.28
N ASP A 81 -3.69 17.41 17.32
CA ASP A 81 -4.09 18.66 17.99
C ASP A 81 -3.78 19.92 17.15
N ARG A 82 -2.87 19.81 16.19
CA ARG A 82 -2.48 20.88 15.27
C ARG A 82 -2.26 20.34 13.86
N ARG A 83 -2.23 21.25 12.89
CA ARG A 83 -1.92 20.89 11.50
C ARG A 83 -0.54 20.23 11.37
N PRO A 84 -0.32 19.43 10.31
CA PRO A 84 0.88 18.58 10.18
C PRO A 84 2.23 19.30 10.21
N SER A 85 2.25 20.61 9.95
CA SER A 85 3.48 21.42 9.96
C SER A 85 4.05 21.68 11.37
N ALA A 86 3.31 21.35 12.43
CA ALA A 86 3.80 21.48 13.81
C ALA A 86 4.58 20.22 14.23
N ALA A 87 5.87 20.38 14.54
CA ALA A 87 6.79 19.29 14.89
C ALA A 87 6.43 18.55 16.20
N ASP A 88 5.68 19.20 17.10
CA ASP A 88 5.33 18.68 18.44
C ASP A 88 3.83 18.36 18.59
N ALA A 89 3.13 18.10 17.49
CA ALA A 89 1.70 17.80 17.54
C ALA A 89 1.46 16.44 18.22
N ARG A 90 0.53 16.39 19.18
CA ARG A 90 0.04 15.11 19.72
C ARG A 90 -0.62 14.35 18.58
N THR A 91 -0.04 13.23 18.18
CA THR A 91 -0.57 12.36 17.11
C THR A 91 -1.21 11.11 17.71
N SER A 92 -2.31 10.68 17.11
CA SER A 92 -2.93 9.37 17.36
C SER A 92 -3.42 8.81 16.04
N ARG A 93 -3.41 7.48 15.87
CA ARG A 93 -3.85 6.83 14.63
C ARG A 93 -4.94 5.82 14.91
N SER A 94 -5.89 5.71 13.97
CA SER A 94 -6.89 4.65 13.94
C SER A 94 -6.91 4.00 12.57
N LEU A 95 -7.12 2.69 12.56
CA LEU A 95 -7.33 1.93 11.34
C LEU A 95 -8.83 1.84 11.08
N VAL A 96 -9.23 2.03 9.83
CA VAL A 96 -10.61 1.89 9.39
C VAL A 96 -10.66 1.00 8.18
N ARG A 97 -11.56 0.02 8.22
CA ARG A 97 -11.76 -0.91 7.12
C ARG A 97 -12.75 -0.30 6.12
N LEU A 98 -12.39 -0.42 4.84
CA LEU A 98 -13.16 0.02 3.68
C LEU A 98 -13.46 -1.24 2.85
N PRO A 99 -14.51 -2.01 3.21
CA PRO A 99 -14.82 -3.25 2.53
C PRO A 99 -15.51 -2.99 1.19
N GLY A 100 -15.21 -3.84 0.19
CA GLY A 100 -16.04 -3.98 -1.00
C GLY A 100 -16.16 -2.73 -1.87
N LEU A 101 -15.09 -1.93 -1.99
CA LEU A 101 -15.07 -0.81 -2.92
C LEU A 101 -15.21 -1.32 -4.36
N THR A 102 -16.02 -0.64 -5.16
CA THR A 102 -16.13 -0.86 -6.59
C THR A 102 -16.07 0.47 -7.34
N PRO A 103 -15.56 0.48 -8.59
CA PRO A 103 -15.29 1.73 -9.31
C PRO A 103 -16.56 2.53 -9.65
N ASP A 104 -17.68 1.85 -9.87
CA ASP A 104 -18.94 2.45 -10.35
C ASP A 104 -19.96 2.73 -9.23
N THR A 105 -19.65 2.35 -7.98
CA THR A 105 -20.56 2.60 -6.85
C THR A 105 -20.43 4.01 -6.27
N PRO A 106 -21.49 4.50 -5.60
CA PRO A 106 -21.42 5.70 -4.78
C PRO A 106 -20.25 5.62 -3.78
N PRO A 107 -19.70 6.77 -3.37
CA PRO A 107 -18.60 6.80 -2.42
C PRO A 107 -19.00 6.11 -1.11
N ALA A 108 -18.17 5.16 -0.67
CA ALA A 108 -18.36 4.46 0.59
C ALA A 108 -18.03 5.42 1.73
N ARG A 109 -18.90 5.44 2.75
CA ARG A 109 -18.76 6.31 3.93
C ARG A 109 -18.62 5.46 5.18
N THR A 110 -17.66 5.82 6.01
CA THR A 110 -17.41 5.16 7.29
C THR A 110 -16.85 6.17 8.28
N GLU A 111 -16.86 5.83 9.57
CA GLU A 111 -16.33 6.70 10.62
C GLU A 111 -15.09 6.08 11.26
N ALA A 112 -14.06 6.91 11.46
CA ALA A 112 -12.88 6.58 12.25
C ALA A 112 -13.07 7.09 13.67
N ILE A 113 -12.98 6.19 14.65
CA ILE A 113 -13.09 6.56 16.06
C ILE A 113 -11.68 6.78 16.63
N GLY A 114 -11.41 8.02 17.01
CA GLY A 114 -10.16 8.45 17.60
C GLY A 114 -10.10 8.32 19.14
N PRO A 115 -9.02 8.82 19.74
CA PRO A 115 -8.89 8.86 21.19
C PRO A 115 -9.83 9.90 21.81
N VAL A 116 -9.94 9.87 23.14
CA VAL A 116 -10.56 10.95 23.91
C VAL A 116 -9.76 12.24 23.69
N TRP A 117 -10.46 13.31 23.33
CA TRP A 117 -9.86 14.59 22.98
C TRP A 117 -9.82 15.56 24.16
N PRO A 118 -8.73 16.36 24.30
CA PRO A 118 -8.68 17.40 25.31
C PRO A 118 -9.78 18.45 25.08
N PRO A 119 -10.37 19.00 26.16
CA PRO A 119 -11.32 20.10 26.04
C PRO A 119 -10.63 21.33 25.43
N ALA A 120 -11.44 22.17 24.75
CA ALA A 120 -11.01 23.43 24.13
C ALA A 120 -9.90 23.33 23.06
N THR A 121 -9.60 22.13 22.54
CA THR A 121 -8.64 21.94 21.44
C THR A 121 -9.37 21.50 20.18
N ALA A 122 -9.19 22.23 19.07
CA ALA A 122 -9.75 21.84 17.79
C ALA A 122 -9.00 20.63 17.22
N PRO A 123 -9.66 19.50 16.93
CA PRO A 123 -9.00 18.35 16.32
C PRO A 123 -8.72 18.62 14.84
N TRP A 124 -7.60 18.09 14.37
CA TRP A 124 -7.31 17.91 12.96
C TRP A 124 -7.35 16.41 12.65
N CYS A 125 -8.03 16.04 11.56
CA CYS A 125 -8.11 14.67 11.08
C CYS A 125 -7.62 14.61 9.63
N GLY A 126 -6.84 13.59 9.30
CA GLY A 126 -6.37 13.36 7.93
C GLY A 126 -6.10 11.90 7.65
N VAL A 127 -6.03 11.53 6.37
CA VAL A 127 -5.59 10.18 5.96
C VAL A 127 -4.07 10.19 5.92
N ALA A 128 -3.43 9.30 6.69
CA ALA A 128 -1.99 9.11 6.68
C ALA A 128 -1.56 8.06 5.66
N GLU A 129 -2.34 6.99 5.50
CA GLU A 129 -2.01 5.87 4.63
C GLU A 129 -3.29 5.13 4.19
N VAL A 130 -3.25 4.51 3.01
CA VAL A 130 -4.30 3.60 2.52
C VAL A 130 -3.61 2.36 1.94
N VAL A 131 -3.91 1.19 2.50
CA VAL A 131 -3.31 -0.09 2.10
C VAL A 131 -4.40 -1.04 1.65
N ARG A 132 -4.17 -1.80 0.58
CA ARG A 132 -5.07 -2.88 0.18
C ARG A 132 -4.95 -4.03 1.19
N GLU A 133 -6.09 -4.53 1.64
CA GLU A 133 -6.13 -5.66 2.57
C GLU A 133 -5.51 -6.91 1.89
N GLY A 134 -4.45 -7.46 2.49
CA GLY A 134 -3.68 -8.59 1.94
C GLY A 134 -2.46 -8.22 1.09
N ALA A 135 -2.13 -6.93 0.93
CA ALA A 135 -0.84 -6.53 0.39
C ALA A 135 0.27 -6.66 1.47
N PRO A 136 1.48 -7.16 1.14
CA PRO A 136 2.58 -7.19 2.09
C PRO A 136 2.95 -5.75 2.49
N GLN A 137 2.99 -5.47 3.79
CA GLN A 137 3.61 -4.25 4.32
C GLN A 137 5.10 -4.30 3.97
N LYS A 138 5.59 -3.26 3.29
CA LYS A 138 7.00 -3.09 2.95
C LYS A 138 7.71 -2.25 4.00
#